data_AF-A0A9D1Q9R2-F1
#
_entry.id   AF-A0A9D1Q9R2-F1
#
_cell.length_a   1.000
_cell.length_b   1.000
_cell.length_c   1.000
_cell.angle_alpha   90.00
_cell.angle_beta   90.00
_cell.angle_gamma   90.00
#
_symmetry.space_group_name_H-M   'P 1'
#
loop_
_entity.id
_entity.type
_entity.pdbx_description
1 polymer ?
#
loop_
_entity_poly.entity_id
_entity_poly.type
_entity_poly.pdbx_seq_one_letter_code
_entity_poly.pdbx_strand_id
1 'polypeptide(L)'
;RTDEYNEAMLILSSDAEGNLTAMDGPVADLSEEDLKAQADNFILPMLGLQEGDYERFAASVSTLNVRSYGVAIVQPAEGKAEDVQAALENYVTSQQLAMENYLADQYEIAKAATVTTVPSGEVVLVCCEDSDTVLAAIEEALAA
;
A
#
# COMPACT_ATOMS: atom_id res chain seq x y z
N ARG A 1 -12.30 13.78 -14.59
CA ARG A 1 -11.15 12.87 -14.81
C ARG A 1 -11.43 11.60 -13.98
N THR A 2 -12.67 11.10 -13.91
CA THR A 2 -13.39 10.19 -14.85
C THR A 2 -12.67 8.85 -15.06
N ASP A 3 -12.86 8.00 -14.04
CA ASP A 3 -13.05 6.55 -14.01
C ASP A 3 -12.09 5.60 -14.75
N GLU A 4 -11.61 5.89 -15.96
CA GLU A 4 -10.79 4.94 -16.75
C GLU A 4 -9.40 4.69 -16.14
N TYR A 5 -8.94 5.54 -15.22
CA TYR A 5 -7.65 5.37 -14.55
C TYR A 5 -7.76 4.61 -13.21
N ASN A 6 -8.94 4.60 -12.59
CA ASN A 6 -9.19 3.81 -11.39
C ASN A 6 -9.35 2.31 -11.73
N GLU A 7 -9.70 1.98 -12.98
CA GLU A 7 -9.78 0.59 -13.44
C GLU A 7 -8.45 -0.18 -13.36
N ALA A 8 -7.30 0.50 -13.18
CA ALA A 8 -6.00 -0.12 -12.96
C ALA A 8 -5.56 -0.17 -11.49
N MET A 9 -6.33 0.43 -10.57
CA MET A 9 -6.01 0.47 -9.14
C MET A 9 -6.71 -0.68 -8.43
N LEU A 10 -5.99 -1.79 -8.29
CA LEU A 10 -6.46 -2.93 -7.51
C LEU A 10 -6.15 -2.68 -6.03
N ILE A 11 -7.18 -2.71 -5.19
CA ILE A 11 -7.03 -2.69 -3.73
C ILE A 11 -7.01 -4.14 -3.26
N LEU A 12 -5.85 -4.64 -2.86
CA LEU A 12 -5.70 -5.99 -2.32
C LEU A 12 -5.69 -5.92 -0.80
N SER A 13 -6.48 -6.76 -0.15
CA SER A 13 -6.52 -6.86 1.32
C SER A 13 -6.51 -8.29 1.79
N SER A 14 -5.81 -8.57 2.88
CA SER A 14 -5.71 -9.84 3.57
C SER A 14 -6.41 -9.78 4.91
N ASP A 15 -7.20 -10.81 5.21
CA ASP A 15 -7.71 -11.02 6.57
C ASP A 15 -6.67 -11.76 7.45
N ALA A 16 -6.98 -12.01 8.73
CA ALA A 16 -6.07 -12.69 9.66
C ALA A 16 -5.85 -14.17 9.31
N GLU A 17 -6.78 -14.78 8.60
CA GLU A 17 -6.63 -16.14 8.07
C GLU A 17 -5.81 -16.17 6.79
N GLY A 18 -5.35 -15.01 6.29
CA GLY A 18 -4.58 -14.89 5.06
C GLY A 18 -5.43 -14.98 3.79
N ASN A 19 -6.76 -14.91 3.90
CA ASN A 19 -7.62 -14.87 2.72
C ASN A 19 -7.49 -13.50 2.07
N LEU A 20 -7.24 -13.49 0.77
CA LEU A 20 -7.06 -12.26 0.00
C LEU A 20 -8.36 -11.89 -0.69
N THR A 21 -8.75 -10.65 -0.54
CA THR A 21 -9.85 -10.06 -1.28
C THR A 21 -9.33 -8.87 -2.07
N ALA A 22 -9.82 -8.70 -3.29
CA ALA A 22 -9.56 -7.51 -4.06
C ALA A 22 -10.84 -6.71 -4.27
N MET A 23 -10.73 -5.40 -4.13
CA MET A 23 -11.78 -4.42 -4.39
C MET A 23 -11.26 -3.45 -5.46
N ASP A 24 -12.14 -3.05 -6.38
CA ASP A 24 -11.84 -2.11 -7.50
C ASP A 24 -10.83 -2.65 -8.55
N GLY A 25 -10.99 -2.30 -9.82
CA GLY A 25 -10.20 -2.84 -10.96
C GLY A 25 -10.74 -4.14 -11.58
N PRO A 26 -9.97 -4.90 -12.39
CA PRO A 26 -10.42 -6.14 -13.06
C PRO A 26 -10.52 -7.34 -12.08
N VAL A 27 -11.10 -7.12 -10.91
CA VAL A 27 -11.24 -8.09 -9.81
C VAL A 27 -12.26 -9.18 -10.09
N ALA A 28 -13.14 -8.97 -11.07
CA ALA A 28 -14.22 -9.88 -11.42
C ALA A 28 -13.75 -11.24 -11.99
N ASP A 29 -12.49 -11.35 -12.41
CA ASP A 29 -11.91 -12.57 -13.03
C ASP A 29 -10.73 -13.16 -12.24
N LEU A 30 -10.33 -12.54 -11.13
CA LEU A 30 -9.18 -13.01 -10.33
C LEU A 30 -9.61 -14.07 -9.33
N SER A 31 -8.96 -15.23 -9.37
CA SER A 31 -9.13 -16.28 -8.36
C SER A 31 -8.34 -15.92 -7.09
N GLU A 32 -8.66 -16.55 -5.95
CA GLU A 32 -7.86 -16.43 -4.71
C GLU A 32 -6.38 -16.77 -4.94
N GLU A 33 -6.10 -17.73 -5.84
CA GLU A 33 -4.75 -18.09 -6.26
C GLU A 33 -4.04 -16.96 -7.03
N ASP A 34 -4.75 -16.25 -7.92
CA ASP A 34 -4.22 -15.09 -8.64
C ASP A 34 -3.99 -13.91 -7.69
N LEU A 35 -4.89 -13.70 -6.73
CA LEU A 35 -4.73 -12.69 -5.69
C LEU A 35 -3.52 -13.00 -4.82
N LYS A 36 -3.33 -14.27 -4.42
CA LYS A 36 -2.14 -14.68 -3.66
C LYS A 36 -0.87 -14.54 -4.48
N ALA A 37 -0.90 -14.90 -5.76
CA ALA A 37 0.23 -14.69 -6.64
C ALA A 37 0.56 -13.19 -6.78
N GLN A 38 -0.43 -12.31 -6.90
CA GLN A 38 -0.21 -10.86 -6.99
C GLN A 38 0.34 -10.28 -5.67
N ALA A 39 -0.22 -10.68 -4.54
CA ALA A 39 0.28 -10.28 -3.24
C ALA A 39 1.75 -10.70 -3.09
N ASP A 40 2.04 -11.99 -3.25
CA ASP A 40 3.34 -12.58 -2.94
C ASP A 40 4.44 -12.22 -3.94
N ASN A 41 4.09 -12.10 -5.23
CA ASN A 41 5.08 -11.79 -6.28
C ASN A 41 5.24 -10.29 -6.55
N PHE A 42 4.26 -9.45 -6.19
CA PHE A 42 4.29 -8.02 -6.51
C PHE A 42 4.15 -7.14 -5.26
N ILE A 43 3.03 -7.23 -4.54
CA ILE A 43 2.72 -6.29 -3.45
C ILE A 43 3.71 -6.41 -2.27
N LEU A 44 3.86 -7.61 -1.72
CA LEU A 44 4.73 -7.89 -0.59
C LEU A 44 6.20 -7.54 -0.87
N PRO A 45 6.83 -8.01 -1.96
CA PRO A 45 8.22 -7.66 -2.25
C PRO A 45 8.38 -6.18 -2.57
N MET A 46 7.35 -5.52 -3.12
CA MET A 46 7.37 -4.07 -3.35
C MET A 46 7.37 -3.31 -2.02
N LEU A 47 6.55 -3.72 -1.05
CA LEU A 47 6.50 -3.11 0.29
C LEU A 47 7.66 -3.56 1.20
N GLY A 48 8.48 -4.52 0.76
CA GLY A 48 9.55 -5.11 1.56
C GLY A 48 9.06 -6.01 2.70
N LEU A 49 7.82 -6.51 2.59
CA LEU A 49 7.19 -7.37 3.60
C LEU A 49 7.37 -8.84 3.25
N GLN A 50 7.49 -9.70 4.25
CA GLN A 50 7.51 -11.15 4.08
C GLN A 50 6.36 -11.82 4.82
N GLU A 51 5.97 -13.02 4.37
CA GLU A 51 4.99 -13.84 5.06
C GLU A 51 5.47 -14.12 6.50
N GLY A 52 4.71 -13.66 7.49
CA GLY A 52 5.06 -13.74 8.92
C GLY A 52 5.52 -12.44 9.57
N ASP A 53 5.77 -11.36 8.82
CA ASP A 53 6.00 -10.02 9.40
C ASP A 53 4.70 -9.29 9.74
N TYR A 54 3.59 -9.71 9.13
CA TYR A 54 2.27 -9.13 9.29
C TYR A 54 1.20 -10.21 9.55
N GLU A 55 0.17 -9.83 10.29
CA GLU A 55 -1.05 -10.62 10.51
C GLU A 55 -2.11 -10.31 9.46
N ARG A 56 -2.23 -9.02 9.08
CA ARG A 56 -3.14 -8.52 8.05
C ARG A 56 -2.47 -7.42 7.26
N PHE A 57 -2.87 -7.23 6.01
CA PHE A 57 -2.48 -6.05 5.26
C PHE A 57 -3.56 -5.66 4.26
N ALA A 58 -3.63 -4.40 3.92
CA ALA A 58 -4.42 -3.87 2.81
C ALA A 58 -3.54 -2.92 2.04
N ALA A 59 -3.25 -3.21 0.77
CA ALA A 59 -2.42 -2.38 -0.06
C ALA A 59 -3.09 -2.09 -1.40
N SER A 60 -3.02 -0.84 -1.81
CA SER A 60 -3.39 -0.35 -3.12
C SER A 60 -2.21 0.42 -3.68
N VAL A 61 -1.51 -0.19 -4.63
CA VAL A 61 -0.33 0.40 -5.28
C VAL A 61 -0.59 0.48 -6.77
N SER A 62 -0.22 1.61 -7.37
CA SER A 62 -0.29 1.77 -8.82
C SER A 62 0.84 0.96 -9.47
N THR A 63 0.47 -0.05 -10.26
CA THR A 63 1.39 -0.90 -11.03
C THR A 63 1.96 -0.20 -12.26
N LEU A 64 1.33 0.89 -12.69
CA LEU A 64 1.81 1.73 -13.77
C LEU A 64 2.74 2.79 -13.18
N ASN A 65 4.03 2.73 -13.53
CA ASN A 65 5.15 3.65 -13.18
C ASN A 65 4.94 5.13 -13.58
N VAL A 66 3.70 5.56 -13.77
CA VAL A 66 3.29 6.88 -14.25
C VAL A 66 2.79 7.77 -13.10
N ARG A 67 2.40 7.19 -11.95
CA ARG A 67 1.88 7.89 -10.77
C ARG A 67 2.47 7.31 -9.48
N SER A 68 3.04 8.16 -8.64
CA SER A 68 3.45 7.83 -7.28
C SER A 68 2.19 7.71 -6.42
N TYR A 69 1.50 6.57 -6.56
CA TYR A 69 0.33 6.24 -5.75
C TYR A 69 0.54 4.88 -5.09
N GLY A 70 0.55 4.87 -3.77
CA GLY A 70 0.67 3.67 -2.95
C GLY A 70 0.10 3.93 -1.56
N VAL A 71 -1.00 3.28 -1.23
CA VAL A 71 -1.56 3.25 0.12
C VAL A 71 -1.41 1.82 0.64
N ALA A 72 -0.83 1.65 1.82
CA ALA A 72 -0.75 0.35 2.47
C ALA A 72 -1.07 0.49 3.95
N ILE A 73 -1.86 -0.44 4.49
CA ILE A 73 -2.21 -0.56 5.89
C ILE A 73 -1.76 -1.96 6.28
N VAL A 74 -0.83 -2.08 7.20
CA VAL A 74 -0.24 -3.36 7.57
C VAL A 74 -0.40 -3.54 9.06
N GLN A 75 -1.08 -4.61 9.47
CA GLN A 75 -1.12 -5.04 10.86
C GLN A 75 0.12 -5.90 11.11
N PRO A 76 1.16 -5.39 11.78
CA PRO A 76 2.38 -6.14 12.03
C PRO A 76 2.10 -7.33 12.95
N ALA A 77 2.87 -8.40 12.78
CA ALA A 77 2.89 -9.50 13.73
C ALA A 77 3.49 -9.06 15.08
N GLU A 78 3.26 -9.85 16.13
CA GLU A 78 3.75 -9.54 17.48
C GLU A 78 5.29 -9.36 17.47
N GLY A 79 5.75 -8.17 17.84
CA GLY A 79 7.18 -7.82 17.83
C GLY A 79 7.77 -7.44 16.47
N LYS A 80 6.93 -7.28 15.42
CA LYS A 80 7.35 -6.94 14.06
C LYS A 80 6.99 -5.53 13.59
N ALA A 81 6.38 -4.71 14.45
CA ALA A 81 5.97 -3.36 14.11
C ALA A 81 7.12 -2.48 13.58
N GLU A 82 8.29 -2.54 14.21
CA GLU A 82 9.47 -1.79 13.78
C GLU A 82 10.02 -2.29 12.43
N ASP A 83 10.02 -3.61 12.19
CA ASP A 83 10.43 -4.21 10.91
C ASP A 83 9.50 -3.78 9.76
N VAL A 84 8.19 -3.89 9.99
CA VAL A 84 7.16 -3.49 9.02
C VAL A 84 7.25 -1.99 8.71
N GLN A 85 7.41 -1.16 9.74
CA GLN A 85 7.58 0.28 9.55
C GLN A 85 8.85 0.59 8.74
N ALA A 86 9.99 -0.02 9.09
CA ALA A 86 11.24 0.18 8.36
C ALA A 86 11.16 -0.30 6.90
N ALA A 87 10.42 -1.38 6.63
CA ALA A 87 10.19 -1.87 5.27
C ALA A 87 9.40 -0.86 4.43
N LEU A 88 8.31 -0.32 4.99
CA LEU A 88 7.49 0.71 4.33
C LEU A 88 8.26 2.01 4.12
N GLU A 89 9.08 2.44 5.09
CA GLU A 89 9.94 3.62 4.93
C GLU A 89 11.02 3.41 3.85
N ASN A 90 11.59 2.22 3.75
CA ASN A 90 12.51 1.86 2.66
C ASN A 90 11.83 1.87 1.29
N TYR A 91 10.58 1.41 1.22
CA TYR A 91 9.79 1.49 0.01
C TYR A 91 9.58 2.95 -0.42
N VAL A 92 9.16 3.84 0.50
CA VAL A 92 9.03 5.28 0.22
C VAL A 92 10.35 5.86 -0.29
N THR A 93 11.46 5.56 0.38
CA THR A 93 12.79 6.04 -0.01
C THR A 93 13.17 5.56 -1.41
N SER A 94 12.88 4.30 -1.72
CA SER A 94 13.13 3.71 -3.04
C SER A 94 12.25 4.33 -4.12
N GLN A 95 10.99 4.63 -3.80
CA GLN A 95 10.08 5.36 -4.68
C GLN A 95 10.59 6.79 -4.94
N GLN A 96 11.05 7.51 -3.91
CA GLN A 96 11.63 8.84 -4.06
C GLN A 96 12.84 8.82 -5.02
N LEU A 97 13.74 7.84 -4.86
CA LEU A 97 14.92 7.67 -5.73
C LEU A 97 14.53 7.29 -7.17
N ALA A 98 13.57 6.39 -7.33
CA ALA A 98 13.06 5.99 -8.63
C ALA A 98 12.39 7.17 -9.35
N MET A 99 11.66 8.00 -8.61
CA MET A 99 10.92 9.15 -9.13
C MET A 99 11.79 10.39 -9.37
N GLU A 100 12.96 10.50 -8.73
CA GLU A 100 13.93 11.57 -8.94
C GLU A 100 14.32 11.72 -10.43
N ASN A 101 14.20 10.64 -11.20
CA ASN A 101 14.52 10.60 -12.63
C ASN A 101 13.31 10.72 -13.58
N TYR A 102 12.07 10.77 -13.07
CA TYR A 102 10.85 10.75 -13.89
C TYR A 102 10.25 12.14 -14.14
N LEU A 103 9.52 12.71 -13.19
CA LEU A 103 8.79 13.99 -13.33
C LEU A 103 8.81 14.71 -11.98
N ALA A 104 9.08 16.02 -11.99
CA ALA A 104 9.18 16.82 -10.76
C ALA A 104 7.89 16.77 -9.91
N ASP A 105 6.71 16.75 -10.57
CA ASP A 105 5.39 16.64 -9.92
C ASP A 105 5.26 15.32 -9.11
N GLN A 106 5.78 14.23 -9.68
CA GLN A 106 5.73 12.89 -9.09
C GLN A 106 6.70 12.75 -7.92
N TYR A 107 7.86 13.40 -8.04
CA TYR A 107 8.82 13.47 -6.97
C TYR A 107 8.25 14.19 -5.75
N GLU A 108 7.47 15.27 -5.94
CA GLU A 108 6.78 15.97 -4.83
C GLU A 108 5.78 15.05 -4.12
N ILE A 109 5.03 14.22 -4.86
CA ILE A 109 4.10 13.23 -4.28
C ILE A 109 4.86 12.13 -3.52
N ALA A 110 5.91 11.55 -4.11
CA ALA A 110 6.74 10.55 -3.45
C ALA A 110 7.45 11.11 -2.20
N LYS A 111 7.75 12.41 -2.19
CA LYS A 111 8.32 13.11 -1.04
C LYS A 111 7.28 13.43 0.04
N ALA A 112 6.02 13.63 -0.36
CA ALA A 112 4.88 13.77 0.54
C ALA A 112 4.39 12.43 1.11
N ALA A 113 5.00 11.32 0.70
CA ALA A 113 4.69 10.01 1.24
C ALA A 113 4.98 9.97 2.75
N THR A 114 4.00 9.49 3.50
CA THR A 114 4.03 9.44 4.96
C THR A 114 3.84 8.00 5.42
N VAL A 115 4.65 7.58 6.39
CA VAL A 115 4.48 6.32 7.11
C VAL A 115 4.21 6.66 8.57
N THR A 116 3.10 6.19 9.10
CA THR A 116 2.71 6.41 10.50
C THR A 116 2.11 5.13 11.08
N THR A 117 2.24 4.96 12.38
CA THR A 117 1.62 3.85 13.10
C THR A 117 0.41 4.38 13.86
N VAL A 118 -0.78 3.88 13.54
CA VAL A 118 -2.01 4.28 14.22
C VAL A 118 -2.07 3.71 15.63
N PRO A 119 -2.81 4.33 16.56
CA PRO A 119 -2.92 3.85 17.95
C PRO A 119 -3.47 2.42 18.09
N SER A 120 -4.17 1.93 17.07
CA SER A 120 -4.64 0.55 16.97
C SER A 120 -3.52 -0.49 16.79
N GLY A 121 -2.31 -0.04 16.39
CA GLY A 121 -1.12 -0.88 16.20
C GLY A 121 -0.79 -1.19 14.74
N GLU A 122 -1.63 -0.78 13.79
CA GLU A 122 -1.36 -0.91 12.35
C GLU A 122 -0.40 0.18 11.85
N VAL A 123 0.44 -0.18 10.89
CA VAL A 123 1.33 0.73 10.19
C VAL A 123 0.68 1.14 8.87
N VAL A 124 0.47 2.44 8.70
CA VAL A 124 -0.17 3.04 7.53
C VAL A 124 0.88 3.81 6.72
N LEU A 125 1.00 3.44 5.45
CA LEU A 125 1.78 4.12 4.43
C LEU A 125 0.80 4.80 3.45
N VAL A 126 0.99 6.10 3.24
CA VAL A 126 0.22 6.89 2.28
C VAL A 126 1.18 7.66 1.39
N CYS A 127 1.25 7.28 0.13
CA CYS A 127 2.02 7.94 -0.92
C CYS A 127 1.04 8.32 -2.03
N CYS A 128 0.44 9.50 -1.98
CA CYS A 128 -0.51 9.99 -2.99
C CYS A 128 -0.59 11.51 -2.97
N GLU A 129 -1.20 12.08 -4.01
CA GLU A 129 -1.63 13.49 -4.00
C GLU A 129 -2.62 13.67 -2.84
N ASP A 130 -2.43 14.73 -2.03
CA ASP A 130 -3.17 14.95 -0.78
C ASP A 130 -3.08 13.83 0.27
N SER A 131 -1.86 13.29 0.49
CA SER A 131 -1.60 12.23 1.49
C SER A 131 -2.15 12.54 2.89
N ASP A 132 -2.16 13.79 3.32
CA ASP A 132 -2.71 14.23 4.61
C ASP A 132 -4.22 13.95 4.72
N THR A 133 -4.99 14.24 3.67
CA THR A 133 -6.44 14.01 3.65
C THR A 133 -6.77 12.52 3.58
N VAL A 134 -6.00 11.76 2.79
CA VAL A 134 -6.17 10.31 2.69
C VAL A 134 -5.81 9.64 4.02
N LEU A 135 -4.73 10.07 4.66
CA LEU A 135 -4.35 9.57 5.98
C LEU A 135 -5.44 9.84 7.01
N ALA A 136 -5.95 11.07 7.09
CA ALA A 136 -7.03 11.41 8.00
C ALA A 136 -8.30 10.57 7.76
N ALA A 137 -8.64 10.29 6.50
CA ALA A 137 -9.77 9.42 6.15
C ALA A 137 -9.54 7.96 6.57
N ILE A 138 -8.31 7.45 6.44
CA ILE A 138 -7.93 6.11 6.91
C ILE A 138 -7.98 6.04 8.44
N GLU A 139 -7.42 7.02 9.14
CA GLU A 139 -7.47 7.08 10.60
C GLU A 139 -8.91 7.15 11.10
N GLU A 140 -9.78 7.93 10.45
CA GLU A 140 -11.20 7.99 10.79
C GLU A 140 -11.90 6.64 10.55
N ALA A 141 -11.60 5.95 9.43
CA ALA A 141 -12.18 4.65 9.13
C ALA A 141 -11.69 3.54 10.08
N LEU A 142 -10.43 3.61 10.54
CA LEU A 142 -9.86 2.67 11.51
C LEU A 142 -10.31 2.96 12.96
N ALA A 143 -10.70 4.21 13.24
CA ALA A 143 -11.23 4.62 14.54
C ALA A 143 -12.74 4.38 14.71
N ALA A 144 -13.46 4.01 13.64
CA ALA A 144 -14.90 3.78 13.62
C ALA A 144 -15.29 2.33 13.99
#